data_AF-A0A3M1HMP7-F1
#
_entry.id   AF-A0A3M1HMP7-F1
#
_cell.length_a   1.000
_cell.length_b   1.000
_cell.length_c   1.000
_cell.angle_alpha   90.00
_cell.angle_beta   90.00
_cell.angle_gamma   90.00
#
_symmetry.space_group_name_H-M   'P 1'
#
loop_
_entity.id
_entity.type
_entity.pdbx_description
1 polymer ?
#
loop_
_entity_poly.entity_id
_entity_poly.type
_entity_poly.pdbx_seq_one_letter_code
_entity_poly.pdbx_strand_id
1 'polypeptide(L)'
;MPLSKFFYFLKKEFLNILISFIAAVMICYYISDEITGVRTFEVPIHFVLPNQAGYKGVKIVWTNLHSVKVTIKGPKAKINFLPSNLVMRPVILSGTPLGEKTTLPLSPSYLNLPEGVTVLEIFPKQIQFILSRLTKKKIPVELNLNLSKKPPNIQIEFFEPKSVFIRGPEYILKKLKKVKTSFIHWKNITSSRIERYSI
;
A
#
# COMPACT_ATOMS: atom_id res chain seq x y z
N MET A 1 -8.02 74.87 15.24
CA MET A 1 -8.95 74.69 14.09
C MET A 1 -8.15 74.14 12.90
N PRO A 2 -8.00 72.80 12.76
CA PRO A 2 -8.23 72.20 11.43
C PRO A 2 -8.70 70.72 11.44
N LEU A 3 -9.35 70.20 12.49
CA LEU A 3 -9.77 68.78 12.49
C LEU A 3 -11.07 68.51 11.69
N SER A 4 -11.97 69.48 11.58
CA SER A 4 -13.29 69.27 10.94
C SER A 4 -13.24 69.28 9.42
N LYS A 5 -12.29 70.00 8.81
CA LYS A 5 -12.08 69.98 7.35
C LYS A 5 -11.49 68.66 6.85
N PHE A 6 -10.68 68.00 7.68
CA PHE A 6 -10.13 66.67 7.39
C PHE A 6 -11.23 65.61 7.31
N PHE A 7 -12.19 65.63 8.25
CA PHE A 7 -13.34 64.72 8.22
C PHE A 7 -14.29 64.96 7.03
N TYR A 8 -14.43 66.21 6.58
CA TYR A 8 -15.27 66.54 5.42
C TYR A 8 -14.62 66.12 4.09
N PHE A 9 -13.29 66.24 3.99
CA PHE A 9 -12.51 65.74 2.87
C PHE A 9 -12.51 64.21 2.82
N LEU A 10 -12.39 63.56 3.99
CA LEU A 10 -12.59 62.11 4.11
C LEU A 10 -13.96 61.71 3.59
N LYS A 11 -15.06 62.37 3.96
CA LYS A 11 -16.42 61.91 3.61
C LYS A 11 -16.71 61.92 2.09
N LYS A 12 -16.09 62.83 1.33
CA LYS A 12 -16.27 62.92 -0.13
C LYS A 12 -15.37 61.96 -0.89
N GLU A 13 -14.16 61.72 -0.41
CA GLU A 13 -13.21 60.79 -1.04
C GLU A 13 -13.30 59.35 -0.49
N PHE A 14 -13.99 59.14 0.63
CA PHE A 14 -14.18 57.82 1.23
C PHE A 14 -14.84 56.85 0.25
N LEU A 15 -15.78 57.35 -0.57
CA LEU A 15 -16.44 56.56 -1.59
C LEU A 15 -15.44 56.05 -2.64
N ASN A 16 -14.56 56.92 -3.13
CA ASN A 16 -13.55 56.57 -4.13
C ASN A 16 -12.49 55.62 -3.55
N ILE A 17 -12.08 55.84 -2.30
CA ILE A 17 -11.15 54.96 -1.58
C ILE A 17 -11.78 53.58 -1.37
N LEU A 18 -13.06 53.52 -0.99
CA LEU A 18 -13.79 52.27 -0.80
C LEU A 18 -13.96 51.51 -2.12
N ILE A 19 -14.33 52.21 -3.20
CA ILE A 19 -14.45 51.61 -4.55
C ILE A 19 -13.10 51.08 -5.02
N SER A 20 -12.02 51.84 -4.84
CA SER A 20 -10.66 51.41 -5.18
C SER A 20 -10.22 50.18 -4.37
N PHE A 21 -10.52 50.15 -3.08
CA PHE A 21 -10.22 49.01 -2.22
C PHE A 21 -11.01 47.75 -2.63
N ILE A 22 -12.32 47.87 -2.88
CA ILE A 22 -13.15 46.76 -3.36
C ILE A 22 -12.67 46.27 -4.73
N ALA A 23 -12.33 47.18 -5.64
CA ALA A 23 -11.79 46.83 -6.95
C ALA A 23 -10.45 46.09 -6.83
N ALA A 24 -9.55 46.54 -5.95
CA ALA A 24 -8.29 45.85 -5.67
C ALA A 24 -8.51 44.45 -5.09
N VAL A 25 -9.43 44.29 -4.14
CA VAL A 25 -9.79 42.98 -3.56
C VAL A 25 -10.40 42.05 -4.62
N MET A 26 -11.29 42.56 -5.48
CA MET A 26 -11.89 41.81 -6.58
C MET A 26 -10.84 41.37 -7.61
N ILE A 27 -9.91 42.25 -7.99
CA ILE A 27 -8.81 41.92 -8.90
C ILE A 27 -7.87 40.90 -8.25
N CYS A 28 -7.52 41.05 -6.97
CA CYS A 28 -6.72 40.07 -6.24
C CYS A 28 -7.39 38.71 -6.16
N TYR A 29 -8.71 38.68 -5.97
CA TYR A 29 -9.49 37.44 -5.96
C TYR A 29 -9.48 36.78 -7.35
N TYR A 30 -9.72 37.55 -8.42
CA TYR A 30 -9.74 37.06 -9.79
C TYR A 30 -8.37 36.52 -10.24
N ILE A 31 -7.28 37.24 -9.95
CA ILE A 31 -5.91 36.82 -10.27
C ILE A 31 -5.52 35.56 -9.48
N SER A 32 -6.02 35.39 -8.26
CA SER A 32 -5.67 34.24 -7.42
C SER A 32 -6.26 32.91 -7.93
N ASP A 33 -7.33 32.95 -8.72
CA ASP A 33 -8.00 31.74 -9.24
C ASP A 33 -7.26 31.12 -10.45
N GLU A 34 -6.58 31.95 -11.26
CA GLU A 34 -5.87 31.50 -12.48
C GLU A 34 -4.50 30.87 -12.22
N ILE A 35 -3.92 31.02 -11.02
CA ILE A 35 -2.59 30.47 -10.73
C ILE A 35 -2.70 28.97 -10.48
N THR A 36 -2.76 28.21 -11.57
CA THR A 36 -2.66 26.75 -11.53
C THR A 36 -1.23 26.33 -11.20
N GLY A 37 -1.07 25.44 -10.23
CA GLY A 37 0.19 24.80 -9.88
C GLY A 37 0.20 23.36 -10.38
N VAL A 38 1.40 22.81 -10.58
CA VAL A 38 1.62 21.38 -10.78
C VAL A 38 2.47 20.87 -9.63
N ARG A 39 2.06 19.77 -9.00
CA ARG A 39 2.85 19.10 -7.95
C ARG A 39 2.75 17.60 -8.06
N THR A 40 3.84 16.93 -7.71
CA THR A 40 3.93 15.47 -7.63
C THR A 40 3.90 15.05 -6.17
N PHE A 41 3.02 14.10 -5.85
CA PHE A 41 2.87 13.51 -4.53
C PHE A 41 3.22 12.03 -4.60
N GLU A 42 3.85 11.53 -3.55
CA GLU A 42 3.98 10.09 -3.33
C GLU A 42 2.82 9.63 -2.48
N VAL A 43 1.98 8.76 -3.04
CA VAL A 43 0.69 8.38 -2.47
C VAL A 43 0.70 6.88 -2.17
N PRO A 44 0.43 6.46 -0.92
CA PRO A 44 0.31 5.04 -0.58
C PRO A 44 -0.93 4.39 -1.22
N ILE A 45 -0.84 3.08 -1.47
CA ILE A 45 -1.89 2.29 -2.13
C ILE A 45 -2.62 1.42 -1.11
N HIS A 46 -3.92 1.66 -0.91
CA HIS A 46 -4.78 0.86 -0.05
C HIS A 46 -5.88 0.19 -0.88
N PHE A 47 -5.74 -1.10 -1.14
CA PHE A 47 -6.70 -1.84 -1.95
C PHE A 47 -8.03 -2.04 -1.24
N VAL A 48 -9.12 -1.92 -1.99
CA VAL A 48 -10.48 -2.20 -1.54
C VAL A 48 -10.89 -3.56 -2.11
N LEU A 49 -11.18 -4.52 -1.22
CA LEU A 49 -11.61 -5.87 -1.59
C LEU A 49 -13.14 -5.94 -1.71
N PRO A 50 -13.69 -6.76 -2.62
CA PRO A 50 -15.13 -7.00 -2.69
C PRO A 50 -15.69 -7.59 -1.39
N ASN A 51 -16.85 -7.09 -0.96
CA ASN A 51 -17.58 -7.64 0.18
C ASN A 51 -18.47 -8.84 -0.22
N GLN A 52 -17.89 -9.83 -0.89
CA GLN A 52 -18.59 -11.04 -1.32
C GLN A 52 -18.08 -12.26 -0.54
N ALA A 53 -18.91 -13.29 -0.37
CA ALA A 53 -18.56 -14.50 0.38
C ALA A 53 -17.25 -15.16 -0.10
N GLY A 54 -16.97 -15.14 -1.41
CA GLY A 54 -15.75 -15.69 -2.00
C GLY A 54 -14.44 -15.00 -1.57
N TYR A 55 -14.52 -13.75 -1.09
CA TYR A 55 -13.38 -12.95 -0.63
C TYR A 55 -13.20 -12.94 0.89
N LYS A 56 -14.01 -13.70 1.64
CA LYS A 56 -13.84 -13.84 3.09
C LYS A 56 -12.47 -14.45 3.41
N GLY A 57 -11.65 -13.73 4.18
CA GLY A 57 -10.29 -14.15 4.54
C GLY A 57 -9.24 -14.05 3.42
N VAL A 58 -9.59 -13.47 2.26
CA VAL A 58 -8.63 -13.11 1.21
C VAL A 58 -7.85 -11.87 1.64
N LYS A 59 -6.54 -11.89 1.41
CA LYS A 59 -5.65 -10.73 1.58
C LYS A 59 -4.72 -10.63 0.38
N ILE A 60 -4.15 -9.45 0.21
CA ILE A 60 -3.01 -9.27 -0.69
C ILE A 60 -1.80 -9.83 0.03
N VAL A 61 -1.19 -10.86 -0.56
CA VAL A 61 -0.04 -11.57 0.03
C VAL A 61 1.29 -11.11 -0.57
N TRP A 62 1.24 -10.44 -1.72
CA TRP A 62 2.39 -9.87 -2.39
C TRP A 62 1.94 -8.73 -3.31
N THR A 63 2.76 -7.69 -3.42
CA THR A 63 2.62 -6.62 -4.40
C THR A 63 4.00 -6.11 -4.81
N ASN A 64 4.12 -5.55 -6.01
CA ASN A 64 5.38 -4.99 -6.48
C ASN A 64 5.68 -3.60 -5.89
N LEU A 65 4.66 -2.85 -5.47
CA LEU A 65 4.78 -1.46 -5.02
C LEU A 65 3.76 -1.15 -3.93
N HIS A 66 4.15 -0.27 -3.00
CA HIS A 66 3.29 0.18 -1.90
C HIS A 66 2.88 1.66 -2.04
N SER A 67 3.56 2.41 -2.90
CA SER A 67 3.30 3.81 -3.21
C SER A 67 3.37 4.06 -4.72
N VAL A 68 2.69 5.10 -5.18
CA VAL A 68 2.73 5.62 -6.55
C VAL A 68 2.98 7.12 -6.55
N LYS A 69 3.66 7.61 -7.58
CA LYS A 69 3.83 9.04 -7.81
C LYS A 69 2.65 9.55 -8.62
N VAL A 70 1.96 10.55 -8.10
CA VAL A 70 0.79 11.16 -8.75
C VAL A 70 1.10 12.63 -8.96
N THR A 71 1.09 13.06 -10.21
CA THR A 71 1.23 14.47 -10.59
C THR A 71 -0.15 15.05 -10.81
N ILE A 72 -0.47 16.11 -10.08
CA ILE A 72 -1.76 16.81 -10.13
C ILE A 72 -1.60 18.27 -10.54
N LYS A 73 -2.64 18.81 -11.17
CA LYS A 73 -2.78 20.21 -11.59
C LYS A 73 -4.04 20.81 -11.00
N GLY A 74 -3.99 22.07 -10.59
CA GLY A 74 -5.14 22.79 -10.04
C GLY A 74 -4.73 24.09 -9.35
N PRO A 75 -5.69 24.85 -8.78
CA PRO A 75 -5.40 26.10 -8.08
C PRO A 75 -4.38 25.89 -6.97
N LYS A 76 -3.33 26.73 -6.88
CA LYS A 76 -2.27 26.58 -5.87
C LYS A 76 -2.81 26.51 -4.44
N ALA A 77 -3.85 27.29 -4.12
CA ALA A 77 -4.51 27.27 -2.82
C ALA A 77 -5.08 25.87 -2.50
N LYS A 78 -5.76 25.23 -3.46
CA LYS A 78 -6.34 23.88 -3.30
C LYS A 78 -5.27 22.80 -3.20
N ILE A 79 -4.22 22.88 -4.02
CA ILE A 79 -3.09 21.93 -3.95
C ILE A 79 -2.38 21.99 -2.60
N ASN A 80 -2.19 23.20 -2.06
CA ASN A 80 -1.57 23.38 -0.74
C ASN A 80 -2.45 22.86 0.41
N PHE A 81 -3.77 22.90 0.24
CA PHE A 81 -4.73 22.41 1.22
C PHE A 81 -5.02 20.90 1.10
N LEU A 82 -4.37 20.20 0.17
CA LEU A 82 -4.58 18.77 0.04
C LEU A 82 -4.15 18.05 1.31
N PRO A 83 -4.92 17.03 1.73
CA PRO A 83 -4.57 16.22 2.88
C PRO A 83 -3.18 15.60 2.70
N SER A 84 -2.34 15.70 3.73
CA SER A 84 -1.06 14.98 3.80
C SER A 84 -1.24 13.46 3.77
N ASN A 85 -2.44 12.98 4.08
CA ASN A 85 -2.86 11.57 4.02
C ASN A 85 -3.66 11.23 2.75
N LEU A 86 -3.37 11.85 1.61
CA LEU A 86 -3.89 11.39 0.32
C LEU A 86 -3.55 9.90 0.16
N VAL A 87 -4.54 9.07 -0.19
CA VAL A 87 -4.36 7.62 -0.37
C VAL A 87 -5.07 7.20 -1.65
N MET A 88 -4.40 6.38 -2.45
CA MET A 88 -5.02 5.76 -3.62
C MET A 88 -5.74 4.48 -3.21
N ARG A 89 -6.99 4.33 -3.62
CA ARG A 89 -7.84 3.19 -3.25
C ARG A 89 -8.32 2.38 -4.47
N PRO A 90 -7.46 1.55 -5.08
CA PRO A 90 -7.87 0.72 -6.19
C PRO A 90 -8.90 -0.31 -5.73
N VAL A 91 -9.99 -0.42 -6.49
CA VAL A 91 -11.08 -1.38 -6.22
C VAL A 91 -10.78 -2.68 -6.97
N ILE A 92 -10.64 -3.77 -6.22
CA ILE A 92 -10.51 -5.10 -6.80
C ILE A 92 -11.88 -5.56 -7.29
N LEU A 93 -11.95 -6.06 -8.51
CA LEU A 93 -13.19 -6.57 -9.08
C LEU A 93 -13.49 -7.99 -8.59
N SER A 94 -14.77 -8.27 -8.39
CA SER A 94 -15.30 -9.60 -8.17
C SER A 94 -14.96 -10.50 -9.37
N GLY A 95 -14.18 -11.56 -9.14
CA GLY A 95 -13.69 -12.46 -10.20
C GLY A 95 -12.17 -12.42 -10.41
N THR A 96 -11.46 -11.52 -9.72
CA THR A 96 -9.99 -11.52 -9.70
C THR A 96 -9.44 -12.88 -9.22
N PRO A 97 -8.54 -13.55 -9.97
CA PRO A 97 -8.06 -14.89 -9.62
C PRO A 97 -7.24 -14.90 -8.32
N LEU A 98 -7.38 -15.97 -7.54
CA LEU A 98 -6.68 -16.15 -6.27
C LEU A 98 -5.45 -17.05 -6.46
N GLY A 99 -4.31 -16.61 -5.94
CA GLY A 99 -3.03 -17.33 -5.99
C GLY A 99 -2.22 -17.07 -7.25
N GLU A 100 -2.70 -16.18 -8.11
CA GLU A 100 -2.06 -15.80 -9.36
C GLU A 100 -1.65 -14.33 -9.35
N LYS A 101 -0.68 -14.00 -10.19
CA LYS A 101 -0.19 -12.64 -10.34
C LYS A 101 -1.14 -11.89 -11.26
N THR A 102 -1.81 -10.88 -10.72
CA THR A 102 -2.75 -10.03 -11.48
C THR A 102 -2.20 -8.63 -11.62
N THR A 103 -2.46 -8.02 -12.78
CA THR A 103 -2.12 -6.64 -13.08
C THR A 103 -3.38 -5.78 -13.03
N LEU A 104 -3.33 -4.65 -12.32
CA LEU A 104 -4.42 -3.68 -12.24
C LEU A 104 -3.93 -2.32 -12.78
N PRO A 105 -4.59 -1.76 -13.81
CA PRO A 105 -4.31 -0.41 -14.27
C PRO A 105 -4.77 0.61 -13.21
N LEU A 106 -3.98 1.65 -12.97
CA LEU A 106 -4.31 2.71 -12.05
C LEU A 106 -5.09 3.82 -12.77
N SER A 107 -6.22 4.20 -12.17
CA SER A 107 -7.08 5.27 -12.66
C SER A 107 -7.07 6.45 -11.69
N PRO A 108 -7.18 7.70 -12.18
CA PRO A 108 -7.44 8.88 -11.35
C PRO A 108 -8.66 8.73 -10.44
N SER A 109 -9.66 7.93 -10.84
CA SER A 109 -10.88 7.68 -10.05
C SER A 109 -10.63 6.96 -8.72
N TYR A 110 -9.43 6.42 -8.50
CA TYR A 110 -9.03 5.83 -7.22
C TYR A 110 -8.53 6.86 -6.21
N LEU A 111 -8.49 8.15 -6.56
CA LEU A 111 -8.11 9.24 -5.67
C LEU A 111 -9.33 10.12 -5.39
N ASN A 112 -9.52 10.47 -4.11
CA ASN A 112 -10.53 11.44 -3.71
C ASN A 112 -9.89 12.84 -3.79
N LEU A 113 -10.06 13.51 -4.92
CA LEU A 113 -9.55 14.86 -5.15
C LEU A 113 -10.68 15.89 -5.07
N PRO A 114 -10.42 17.10 -4.55
CA PRO A 114 -11.38 18.19 -4.55
C PRO A 114 -11.62 18.71 -5.97
N GLU A 115 -12.77 19.35 -6.18
CA GLU A 115 -13.12 19.94 -7.48
C GLU A 115 -12.09 20.97 -7.95
N GLY A 116 -11.80 20.96 -9.26
CA GLY A 116 -10.78 21.82 -9.87
C GLY A 116 -9.34 21.30 -9.73
N VAL A 117 -9.12 20.14 -9.11
CA VAL A 117 -7.83 19.44 -9.13
C VAL A 117 -7.93 18.22 -10.04
N THR A 118 -7.03 18.14 -11.02
CA THR A 118 -6.97 17.05 -12.01
C THR A 118 -5.66 16.30 -11.92
N VAL A 119 -5.70 14.99 -12.20
CA VAL A 119 -4.49 14.17 -12.29
C VAL A 119 -3.93 14.30 -13.71
N LEU A 120 -2.67 14.74 -13.81
CA LEU A 120 -1.93 14.77 -15.07
C LEU A 120 -1.27 13.42 -15.35
N GLU A 121 -0.68 12.81 -14.31
CA GLU A 121 0.11 11.60 -14.46
C GLU A 121 0.06 10.72 -13.21
N ILE A 122 0.06 9.40 -13.44
CA ILE A 122 0.23 8.39 -12.40
C ILE A 122 1.39 7.49 -12.84
N PHE A 123 2.42 7.43 -12.01
CA PHE A 123 3.59 6.60 -12.26
C PHE A 123 3.86 5.64 -11.08
N PRO A 124 3.93 4.31 -11.34
CA PRO A 124 3.64 3.65 -12.62
C PRO A 124 2.14 3.62 -12.95
N LYS A 125 1.78 3.38 -14.21
CA LYS A 125 0.38 3.30 -14.68
C LYS A 125 -0.36 2.02 -14.28
N GLN A 126 0.36 1.01 -13.81
CA GLN A 126 -0.19 -0.29 -13.44
C GLN A 126 0.60 -0.91 -12.29
N ILE A 127 -0.08 -1.74 -11.51
CA ILE A 127 0.49 -2.45 -10.38
C ILE A 127 0.23 -3.94 -10.48
N GLN A 128 1.11 -4.72 -9.88
CA GLN A 128 1.02 -6.18 -9.85
C GLN A 128 0.85 -6.64 -8.41
N PHE A 129 -0.07 -7.57 -8.19
CA PHE A 129 -0.36 -8.10 -6.87
C PHE A 129 -0.81 -9.55 -6.96
N ILE A 130 -0.79 -10.24 -5.82
CA ILE A 130 -1.32 -11.60 -5.67
C ILE A 130 -2.32 -11.59 -4.52
N LEU A 131 -3.55 -12.01 -4.81
CA LEU A 131 -4.57 -12.24 -3.80
C LEU A 131 -4.54 -13.69 -3.35
N SER A 132 -4.58 -13.93 -2.05
CA SER A 132 -4.77 -15.30 -1.56
C SER A 132 -5.43 -15.32 -0.19
N ARG A 133 -6.12 -16.43 0.10
CA ARG A 133 -6.58 -16.71 1.45
C ARG A 133 -5.42 -17.14 2.32
N LEU A 134 -5.36 -16.62 3.53
CA LEU A 134 -4.43 -17.11 4.55
C LEU A 134 -5.07 -18.30 5.24
N THR A 135 -4.48 -19.48 5.04
CA THR A 135 -4.95 -20.73 5.65
C THR A 135 -3.86 -21.38 6.50
N LYS A 136 -4.25 -22.37 7.29
CA LYS A 136 -3.37 -23.20 8.11
C LYS A 136 -3.46 -24.64 7.61
N LYS A 137 -2.34 -25.24 7.23
CA LYS A 137 -2.26 -26.62 6.72
C LYS A 137 -1.36 -27.46 7.61
N LYS A 138 -1.79 -28.69 7.94
CA LYS A 138 -0.94 -29.70 8.58
C LYS A 138 -0.05 -30.33 7.51
N ILE A 139 1.27 -30.24 7.68
CA ILE A 139 2.25 -30.69 6.69
C ILE A 139 3.21 -31.67 7.37
N PRO A 140 3.47 -32.85 6.77
CA PRO A 140 4.41 -33.82 7.32
C PRO A 140 5.85 -33.28 7.29
N VAL A 141 6.61 -33.64 8.32
CA VAL A 141 8.04 -33.33 8.44
C VAL A 141 8.85 -34.51 7.92
N GLU A 142 9.85 -34.23 7.09
CA GLU A 142 10.86 -35.17 6.63
C GLU A 142 12.23 -34.76 7.15
N LEU A 143 13.01 -35.76 7.59
CA LEU A 143 14.38 -35.52 7.98
C LEU A 143 15.25 -35.26 6.74
N ASN A 144 16.05 -34.20 6.79
CA ASN A 144 16.98 -33.87 5.73
C ASN A 144 18.35 -34.45 6.03
N LEU A 145 18.57 -35.70 5.61
CA LEU A 145 19.79 -36.44 5.89
C LEU A 145 20.25 -37.25 4.68
N ASN A 146 21.56 -37.47 4.60
CA ASN A 146 22.16 -38.26 3.53
C ASN A 146 22.31 -39.72 3.99
N LEU A 147 21.36 -40.59 3.62
CA LEU A 147 21.37 -42.00 3.99
C LEU A 147 22.63 -42.74 3.49
N SER A 148 23.22 -42.35 2.36
CA SER A 148 24.43 -42.98 1.82
C SER A 148 25.68 -42.78 2.69
N LYS A 149 25.68 -41.74 3.54
CA LYS A 149 26.78 -41.47 4.49
C LYS A 149 26.45 -41.91 5.92
N LYS A 150 25.35 -42.65 6.12
CA LYS A 150 24.92 -43.11 7.44
C LYS A 150 25.87 -44.21 7.95
N PRO A 151 26.48 -44.05 9.14
CA PRO A 151 27.24 -45.12 9.76
C PRO A 151 26.37 -46.37 10.02
N PRO A 152 26.92 -47.60 9.90
CA PRO A 152 26.14 -48.83 10.07
C PRO A 152 25.56 -48.97 11.48
N ASN A 153 26.29 -48.52 12.50
CA ASN A 153 25.93 -48.68 13.92
C ASN A 153 24.98 -47.57 14.44
N ILE A 154 24.47 -46.70 13.57
CA ILE A 154 23.57 -45.61 13.95
C ILE A 154 22.19 -45.85 13.36
N GLN A 155 21.18 -45.82 14.23
CA GLN A 155 19.77 -45.92 13.88
C GLN A 155 19.01 -44.73 14.44
N ILE A 156 18.05 -44.21 13.66
CA ILE A 156 17.10 -43.21 14.14
C ILE A 156 15.98 -43.97 14.84
N GLU A 157 15.91 -43.84 16.16
CA GLU A 157 14.91 -44.53 16.99
C GLU A 157 13.53 -43.87 16.85
N PHE A 158 13.46 -42.55 17.00
CA PHE A 158 12.25 -41.76 16.78
C PHE A 158 12.60 -40.33 16.35
N PHE A 159 11.65 -39.64 15.73
CA PHE A 159 11.71 -38.20 15.52
C PHE A 159 10.34 -37.58 15.75
N GLU A 160 10.34 -36.43 16.42
CA GLU A 160 9.14 -35.63 16.65
C GLU A 160 9.44 -34.15 16.40
N PRO A 161 8.46 -33.37 15.89
CA PRO A 161 7.11 -33.80 15.51
C PRO A 161 7.05 -34.45 14.11
N LYS A 162 6.14 -35.41 13.91
CA LYS A 162 5.89 -36.03 12.58
C LYS A 162 5.19 -35.08 11.59
N SER A 163 4.57 -34.02 12.09
CA SER A 163 3.85 -33.04 11.29
C SER A 163 3.78 -31.71 12.01
N VAL A 164 3.81 -30.61 11.26
CA VAL A 164 3.67 -29.26 11.78
C VAL A 164 2.51 -28.54 11.12
N PHE A 165 1.91 -27.58 11.82
CA PHE A 165 0.94 -26.70 11.20
C PHE A 165 1.61 -25.44 10.67
N ILE A 166 1.49 -25.20 9.37
CA ILE A 166 2.06 -24.03 8.70
C ILE A 166 0.93 -23.10 8.27
N ARG A 167 1.08 -21.80 8.57
CA ARG A 167 0.15 -20.75 8.15
C ARG A 167 0.76 -19.96 6.99
N GLY A 168 -0.03 -19.71 5.95
CA GLY A 168 0.45 -18.97 4.79
C GLY A 168 -0.58 -18.87 3.66
N PRO A 169 -0.17 -18.31 2.51
CA PRO A 169 -1.03 -18.20 1.33
C PRO A 169 -1.47 -19.58 0.83
N GLU A 170 -2.77 -19.75 0.58
CA GLU A 170 -3.38 -21.02 0.18
C GLU A 170 -2.70 -21.63 -1.04
N TYR A 171 -2.33 -20.82 -2.04
CA TYR A 171 -1.68 -21.31 -3.27
C TYR A 171 -0.28 -21.88 -3.05
N ILE A 172 0.47 -21.37 -2.07
CA ILE A 172 1.78 -21.89 -1.69
C ILE A 172 1.59 -23.19 -0.90
N LEU A 173 0.69 -23.18 0.08
CA LEU A 173 0.43 -24.35 0.92
C LEU A 173 -0.17 -25.53 0.13
N LYS A 174 -0.93 -25.27 -0.95
CA LYS A 174 -1.41 -26.33 -1.85
C LYS A 174 -0.26 -27.06 -2.55
N LYS A 175 0.79 -26.32 -2.95
CA LYS A 175 1.99 -26.88 -3.60
C LYS A 175 2.94 -27.58 -2.62
N LEU A 176 2.94 -27.16 -1.35
CA LEU A 176 3.79 -27.72 -0.30
C LEU A 176 3.26 -29.09 0.16
N LYS A 177 4.00 -30.17 -0.19
CA LYS A 177 3.67 -31.55 0.20
C LYS A 177 4.30 -31.95 1.53
N LYS A 178 5.56 -31.58 1.76
CA LYS A 178 6.37 -31.96 2.91
C LYS A 178 7.32 -30.82 3.25
N VAL A 179 7.73 -30.72 4.51
CA VAL A 179 8.79 -29.81 4.95
C VAL A 179 9.98 -30.59 5.44
N LYS A 180 11.17 -30.09 5.16
CA LYS A 180 12.42 -30.75 5.52
C LYS A 180 13.04 -30.05 6.71
N THR A 181 13.63 -30.81 7.62
CA THR A 181 14.48 -30.22 8.66
C THR A 181 15.71 -29.56 8.04
N SER A 182 16.41 -28.76 8.83
CA SER A 182 17.82 -28.42 8.59
C SER A 182 18.65 -29.70 8.41
N PHE A 183 19.73 -29.58 7.64
CA PHE A 183 20.53 -30.75 7.25
C PHE A 183 21.18 -31.39 8.47
N ILE A 184 20.92 -32.68 8.64
CA ILE A 184 21.43 -33.47 9.75
C ILE A 184 22.75 -34.10 9.31
N HIS A 185 23.85 -33.66 9.94
CA HIS A 185 25.17 -34.22 9.72
C HIS A 185 25.39 -35.44 10.61
N TRP A 186 25.89 -36.54 10.03
CA TRP A 186 26.28 -37.74 10.81
C TRP A 186 27.56 -37.56 11.64
N LYS A 187 28.24 -36.42 11.52
CA LYS A 187 29.55 -36.18 12.13
C LYS A 187 29.37 -36.02 13.65
N ASN A 188 30.21 -36.69 14.43
CA ASN A 188 30.23 -36.67 15.90
C ASN A 188 28.99 -37.31 16.60
N ILE A 189 28.32 -38.26 15.96
CA ILE A 189 27.30 -39.11 16.63
C ILE A 189 27.97 -40.44 17.03
N THR A 190 28.40 -40.55 18.28
CA THR A 190 29.07 -41.75 18.83
C THR A 190 28.28 -42.43 19.95
N SER A 191 27.24 -41.78 20.49
CA SER A 191 26.35 -42.32 21.52
C SER A 191 24.90 -41.89 21.26
N SER A 192 23.94 -42.51 21.96
CA SER A 192 22.55 -42.06 21.95
C SER A 192 22.45 -40.62 22.49
N ARG A 193 21.74 -39.76 21.77
CA ARG A 193 21.47 -38.38 22.18
C ARG A 193 20.22 -37.83 21.50
N ILE A 194 19.63 -36.81 22.09
CA ILE A 194 18.50 -36.06 21.53
C ILE A 194 19.05 -34.76 20.93
N GLU A 195 18.77 -34.51 19.65
CA GLU A 195 19.16 -33.26 18.96
C GLU A 195 17.95 -32.53 18.40
N ARG A 196 18.01 -31.19 18.40
CA ARG A 196 16.95 -30.33 17.89
C ARG A 196 17.39 -29.68 16.59
N TYR A 197 16.56 -29.83 15.57
CA TYR A 197 16.77 -29.26 14.24
C TYR A 197 15.59 -28.35 13.89
N SER A 198 15.90 -27.17 13.36
CA SER A 198 14.89 -26.25 12.84
C SER A 198 14.28 -26.79 11.54
N ILE A 199 13.05 -26.39 11.23
CA ILE A 199 12.27 -26.72 10.03
C ILE A 199 12.05 -25.44 9.22
#